data_AF-A0AAV4KL53-F1
#
_entry.id   AF-A0AAV4KL53-F1
#
_cell.length_a   1.000
_cell.length_b   1.000
_cell.length_c   1.000
_cell.angle_alpha   90.00
_cell.angle_beta   90.00
_cell.angle_gamma   90.00
#
_symmetry.space_group_name_H-M   'P 1'
#
loop_
_entity.id
_entity.type
_entity.pdbx_description
1 polymer ?
#
loop_
_entity_poly.entity_id
_entity_poly.type
_entity_poly.pdbx_seq_one_letter_code
_entity_poly.pdbx_strand_id
1 'polypeptide(L)'
;MRVTVDVGDVNGTPLPGARVTLVFTAPGPLPTSLTVRPGEAVDVTLARDEIEVTVVMDGFAPERFVFGSEGAGSGWLSSNPAGQAFLLGPELHVNTVIGTVRPAPTVAVDPSRPLPDDPGAALVDDVGEADWIYRGARHNRETIHRLDDPVFGDLTATEWKRFKHSVVPVDPARLGRFVLLEYGAQPRTAPGSGSGSGGGGDARLPRFLTGAWVPYKPLGPAPEVVVFYSPPTFPDRGYPPDSYPFLGAYPYAVTAPRYPKSAEQPYAGILVNYLLVGYKIVYQMLAAGRNPVVIMPSQPSTDWGPLDTQPGLARLIKEVLRFLYARRLVAAHSAPQVKLRLLNGRTHLFPWDGPRGSGQLPGRFTATVSGFSAGINAVVKLCTADRLDEKRYPPELFHSPAAHLTGNWRELWDVDGVDSRGRQHMVAAFRGWLAGPGADRRSLRAYHSQDTYSGPENGLVPQDRVVRKPSTPVRGVYVEEGSTEDGRVTWVHFSNPTLLGDVKAPGHQKTIPEFGTLDAHHMVPAIAFGHAARFPLR
;
A
#
# COMPACT_ATOMS: atom_id res chain seq x y z
N MET A 1 15.01 -36.64 15.90
CA MET A 1 14.55 -36.13 14.58
C MET A 1 15.57 -35.13 14.12
N ARG A 2 16.01 -35.18 12.86
CA ARG A 2 16.88 -34.16 12.28
C ARG A 2 16.03 -33.00 11.78
N VAL A 3 16.44 -31.76 12.02
CA VAL A 3 15.72 -30.55 11.62
C VAL A 3 16.67 -29.62 10.89
N THR A 4 16.23 -29.12 9.74
CA THR A 4 16.93 -28.09 8.95
C THR A 4 15.99 -26.93 8.70
N VAL A 5 16.46 -25.70 8.96
CA VAL A 5 15.68 -24.48 8.73
C VAL A 5 16.34 -23.64 7.65
N ASP A 6 15.68 -23.49 6.52
CA ASP A 6 16.06 -22.57 5.46
C ASP A 6 15.34 -21.23 5.64
N VAL A 7 16.08 -20.14 5.44
CA VAL A 7 15.57 -18.77 5.57
C VAL A 7 15.79 -18.04 4.24
N GLY A 8 14.72 -17.49 3.69
CA GLY A 8 14.76 -16.64 2.49
C GLY A 8 14.02 -15.33 2.66
N ASP A 9 14.26 -14.40 1.74
CA ASP A 9 13.47 -13.18 1.59
C ASP A 9 12.22 -13.39 0.72
N VAL A 10 11.44 -12.34 0.49
CA VAL A 10 10.24 -12.40 -0.36
C VAL A 10 10.51 -12.74 -1.84
N ASN A 11 11.77 -12.75 -2.27
CA ASN A 11 12.20 -13.21 -3.60
C ASN A 11 12.65 -14.67 -3.61
N GLY A 12 12.71 -15.33 -2.45
CA GLY A 12 13.30 -16.66 -2.31
C GLY A 12 14.83 -16.62 -2.32
N THR A 13 15.45 -15.45 -2.17
CA THR A 13 16.90 -15.33 -2.02
C THR A 13 17.30 -15.83 -0.64
N PRO A 14 18.23 -16.79 -0.51
CA PRO A 14 18.69 -17.28 0.77
C PRO A 14 19.30 -16.17 1.62
N LEU A 15 19.07 -16.21 2.94
CA LEU A 15 19.56 -15.24 3.91
C LEU A 15 20.51 -15.90 4.92
N PRO A 16 21.76 -16.25 4.53
CA PRO A 16 22.69 -16.99 5.38
C PRO A 16 23.14 -16.21 6.63
N GLY A 17 22.96 -14.88 6.64
CA GLY A 17 23.25 -14.01 7.78
C GLY A 17 22.16 -13.99 8.86
N ALA A 18 21.01 -14.65 8.64
CA ALA A 18 19.95 -14.73 9.62
C ALA A 18 20.36 -15.61 10.81
N ARG A 19 19.79 -15.32 11.99
CA ARG A 19 19.89 -16.13 13.19
C ARG A 19 18.57 -16.88 13.40
N VAL A 20 18.64 -18.20 13.50
CA VAL A 20 17.48 -19.06 13.74
C VAL A 20 17.54 -19.59 15.17
N THR A 21 16.48 -19.38 15.93
CA THR A 21 16.31 -19.96 17.27
C THR A 21 15.16 -20.96 17.24
N LEU A 22 15.47 -22.23 17.52
CA LEU A 22 14.53 -23.32 17.69
C LEU A 22 14.14 -23.41 19.16
N VAL A 23 12.84 -23.44 19.45
CA VAL A 23 12.30 -23.72 20.79
C VAL A 23 11.39 -24.94 20.68
N PHE A 24 11.66 -25.96 21.49
CA PHE A 24 10.90 -27.22 21.44
C PHE A 24 10.82 -27.86 22.83
N THR A 25 9.81 -28.72 23.01
CA THR A 25 9.68 -29.49 24.27
C THR A 25 10.49 -30.78 24.14
N ALA A 26 11.55 -30.93 24.92
CA ALA A 26 12.31 -32.18 25.04
C ALA A 26 11.77 -33.05 26.18
N PRO A 27 12.17 -34.34 26.31
CA PRO A 27 11.85 -35.15 27.48
C PRO A 27 12.45 -34.53 28.75
N GLY A 28 11.66 -33.73 29.48
CA GLY A 28 12.10 -32.95 30.64
C GLY A 28 11.08 -31.87 31.04
N PRO A 29 11.31 -31.15 32.16
CA PRO A 29 10.34 -30.21 32.70
C PRO A 29 10.29 -28.83 31.99
N LEU A 30 11.28 -28.49 31.17
CA LEU A 30 11.41 -27.16 30.55
C LEU A 30 11.60 -27.24 29.03
N PRO A 31 11.08 -26.25 28.26
CA PRO A 31 11.40 -26.08 26.85
C PRO A 31 12.92 -25.92 26.65
N THR A 32 13.44 -26.57 25.62
CA THR A 32 14.84 -26.42 25.19
C THR A 32 14.90 -25.40 24.06
N SER A 33 15.97 -24.59 24.06
CA SER A 33 16.24 -23.58 23.03
C SER A 33 17.61 -23.81 22.41
N LEU A 34 17.68 -23.80 21.08
CA LEU A 34 18.93 -23.96 20.31
C LEU A 34 19.00 -22.87 19.23
N THR A 35 20.17 -22.24 19.07
CA THR A 35 20.40 -21.27 17.99
C THR A 35 21.30 -21.88 16.93
N VAL A 36 20.88 -21.81 15.68
CA VAL A 36 21.53 -22.42 14.52
C VAL A 36 21.66 -21.42 13.38
N ARG A 37 22.50 -21.74 12.39
CA ARG A 37 22.53 -21.01 11.12
C ARG A 37 21.47 -21.55 10.16
N PRO A 38 20.97 -20.74 9.22
CA PRO A 38 20.13 -21.22 8.13
C PRO A 38 20.82 -22.35 7.36
N GLY A 39 20.07 -23.41 7.06
CA GLY A 39 20.55 -24.63 6.38
C GLY A 39 21.38 -25.58 7.25
N GLU A 40 21.65 -25.25 8.51
CA GLU A 40 22.35 -26.14 9.43
C GLU A 40 21.40 -27.22 9.98
N ALA A 41 21.72 -28.49 9.69
CA ALA A 41 20.97 -29.62 10.18
C ALA A 41 21.33 -29.94 11.64
N VAL A 42 20.32 -30.02 12.51
CA VAL A 42 20.50 -30.32 13.93
C VAL A 42 19.60 -31.46 14.41
N ASP A 43 20.14 -32.29 15.29
CA ASP A 43 19.39 -33.40 15.88
C ASP A 43 18.67 -32.95 17.15
N VAL A 44 17.34 -33.03 17.14
CA VAL A 44 16.48 -32.68 18.27
C VAL A 44 15.67 -33.89 18.74
N THR A 45 15.44 -33.98 20.05
CA THR A 45 14.53 -34.97 20.64
C THR A 45 13.27 -34.26 21.09
N LEU A 46 12.17 -34.56 20.41
CA LEU A 46 10.86 -33.95 20.65
C LEU A 46 10.03 -34.82 21.59
N ALA A 47 9.54 -34.25 22.68
CA ALA A 47 8.49 -34.84 23.52
C ALA A 47 7.08 -34.54 22.98
N ARG A 48 6.96 -33.54 22.10
CA ARG A 48 5.74 -33.19 21.36
C ARG A 48 6.13 -32.89 19.92
N ASP A 49 5.31 -33.28 18.95
CA ASP A 49 5.51 -32.97 17.53
C ASP A 49 5.22 -31.50 17.24
N GLU A 50 5.95 -30.61 17.90
CA GLU A 50 5.83 -29.17 17.82
C GLU A 50 7.22 -28.52 17.97
N ILE A 51 7.52 -27.59 17.07
CA ILE A 51 8.74 -26.78 17.09
C ILE A 51 8.34 -25.34 16.81
N GLU A 52 8.81 -24.44 17.66
CA GLU A 52 8.82 -23.02 17.40
C GLU A 52 10.15 -22.60 16.77
N VAL A 53 10.07 -21.75 15.75
CA VAL A 53 11.20 -21.20 15.03
C VAL A 53 11.08 -19.68 15.08
N THR A 54 12.09 -19.02 15.64
CA THR A 54 12.23 -17.56 15.59
C THR A 54 13.40 -17.19 14.68
N VAL A 55 13.18 -16.26 13.78
CA VAL A 55 14.18 -15.79 12.81
C VAL A 55 14.41 -14.30 13.00
N VAL A 56 15.69 -13.91 13.14
CA VAL A 56 16.12 -12.52 13.31
C VAL A 56 17.26 -12.22 12.34
N MET A 57 17.18 -11.09 11.64
CA MET A 57 18.24 -10.57 10.79
C MET A 57 18.16 -9.04 10.76
N ASP A 58 19.31 -8.36 10.75
CA ASP A 58 19.35 -6.91 10.69
C ASP A 58 18.67 -6.37 9.43
N GLY A 59 17.84 -5.34 9.59
CA GLY A 59 17.03 -4.76 8.51
C GLY A 59 15.71 -5.48 8.21
N PHE A 60 15.51 -6.70 8.74
CA PHE A 60 14.27 -7.47 8.60
C PHE A 60 13.42 -7.40 9.87
N ALA A 61 12.11 -7.58 9.72
CA ALA A 61 11.20 -7.74 10.84
C ALA A 61 11.45 -9.12 11.50
N PRO A 62 11.53 -9.19 12.84
CA PRO A 62 11.58 -10.46 13.55
C PRO A 62 10.32 -11.30 13.28
N GLU A 63 10.52 -12.58 12.99
CA GLU A 63 9.45 -13.51 12.64
C GLU A 63 9.47 -14.73 13.54
N ARG A 64 8.28 -15.20 13.88
CA ARG A 64 8.04 -16.38 14.71
C ARG A 64 7.09 -17.31 13.97
N PHE A 65 7.40 -18.60 13.99
CA PHE A 65 6.66 -19.67 13.37
C PHE A 65 6.48 -20.78 14.39
N VAL A 66 5.27 -21.30 14.54
CA VAL A 66 5.00 -22.48 15.36
C VAL A 66 4.53 -23.57 14.40
N PHE A 67 5.33 -24.63 14.29
CA PHE A 67 5.04 -25.78 13.46
C PHE A 67 4.60 -26.93 14.35
N GLY A 68 3.61 -27.72 13.92
CA GLY A 68 3.44 -29.04 14.50
C GLY A 68 2.63 -29.99 13.66
N SER A 69 2.69 -31.26 14.05
CA SER A 69 2.07 -32.40 13.37
C SER A 69 0.56 -32.46 13.64
N GLU A 70 -0.22 -32.79 12.61
CA GLU A 70 -1.64 -33.13 12.74
C GLU A 70 -1.88 -34.63 13.03
N GLY A 71 -0.85 -35.38 13.40
CA GLY A 71 -0.91 -36.83 13.64
C GLY A 71 -0.08 -37.63 12.62
N ALA A 72 -0.13 -38.95 12.75
CA ALA A 72 0.66 -39.86 11.91
C ALA A 72 0.19 -39.78 10.43
N GLY A 73 0.91 -39.01 9.61
CA GLY A 73 0.75 -38.97 8.16
C GLY A 73 0.12 -37.69 7.57
N SER A 74 -0.32 -36.74 8.39
CA SER A 74 -1.07 -35.53 7.96
C SER A 74 -0.21 -34.28 7.70
N GLY A 75 1.13 -34.39 7.83
CA GLY A 75 2.06 -33.30 7.56
C GLY A 75 2.20 -32.30 8.72
N TRP A 76 3.09 -31.32 8.56
CA TRP A 76 3.34 -30.27 9.56
C TRP A 76 2.66 -28.98 9.12
N LEU A 77 1.86 -28.40 10.01
CA LEU A 77 1.18 -27.13 9.78
C LEU A 77 1.88 -25.97 10.48
N SER A 78 1.75 -24.76 9.92
CA SER A 78 2.40 -23.55 10.43
C SER A 78 1.39 -22.56 11.01
N SER A 79 1.76 -21.88 12.10
CA SER A 79 1.03 -20.72 12.61
C SER A 79 1.18 -19.48 11.72
N ASN A 80 2.16 -19.45 10.82
CA ASN A 80 2.49 -18.33 9.96
C ASN A 80 2.63 -18.79 8.49
N PRO A 81 1.76 -18.34 7.57
CA PRO A 81 1.78 -18.75 6.15
C PRO A 81 3.08 -18.46 5.38
N ALA A 82 3.98 -17.65 5.95
CA ALA A 82 5.32 -17.45 5.42
C ALA A 82 6.30 -18.57 5.80
N GLY A 83 5.85 -19.60 6.52
CA GLY A 83 6.63 -20.76 6.90
C GLY A 83 5.95 -22.06 6.47
N GLN A 84 6.72 -23.00 5.96
CA GLN A 84 6.27 -24.35 5.58
C GLN A 84 7.18 -25.39 6.20
N ALA A 85 6.62 -26.52 6.59
CA ALA A 85 7.37 -27.63 7.16
C ALA A 85 6.96 -28.95 6.48
N PHE A 86 7.93 -29.76 6.10
CA PHE A 86 7.70 -31.04 5.43
C PHE A 86 8.80 -32.03 5.78
N LEU A 87 8.47 -33.33 5.73
CA LEU A 87 9.43 -34.40 6.00
C LEU A 87 10.09 -34.86 4.70
N LEU A 88 11.42 -34.93 4.68
CA LEU A 88 12.21 -35.64 3.67
C LEU A 88 12.87 -36.84 4.36
N GLY A 89 12.21 -38.00 4.30
CA GLY A 89 12.61 -39.17 5.08
C GLY A 89 12.52 -38.89 6.59
N PRO A 90 13.60 -39.06 7.37
CA PRO A 90 13.61 -38.80 8.81
C PRO A 90 13.86 -37.33 9.19
N GLU A 91 14.06 -36.45 8.21
CA GLU A 91 14.43 -35.05 8.40
C GLU A 91 13.24 -34.12 8.20
N LEU A 92 13.02 -33.21 9.15
CA LEU A 92 12.05 -32.13 9.05
C LEU A 92 12.72 -30.91 8.43
N HIS A 93 12.32 -30.57 7.21
CA HIS A 93 12.72 -29.34 6.55
C HIS A 93 11.71 -28.25 6.83
N VAL A 94 12.21 -27.09 7.24
CA VAL A 94 11.41 -25.90 7.53
C VAL A 94 11.89 -24.78 6.63
N ASN A 95 11.02 -24.31 5.73
CA ASN A 95 11.29 -23.16 4.88
C ASN A 95 10.58 -21.95 5.46
N THR A 96 11.32 -20.88 5.75
CA THR A 96 10.77 -19.63 6.28
C THR A 96 11.08 -18.45 5.37
N VAL A 97 10.10 -17.57 5.22
CA VAL A 97 10.22 -16.31 4.48
C VAL A 97 10.05 -15.14 5.45
N ILE A 98 11.10 -14.33 5.60
CA ILE A 98 11.07 -13.10 6.38
C ILE A 98 11.01 -11.88 5.47
N GLY A 99 10.59 -10.74 6.02
CA GLY A 99 10.37 -9.51 5.26
C GLY A 99 10.81 -8.27 6.02
N THR A 100 10.81 -7.13 5.35
CA THR A 100 11.25 -5.83 5.90
C THR A 100 10.07 -4.96 6.34
N VAL A 101 8.83 -5.32 5.97
CA VAL A 101 7.62 -4.60 6.37
C VAL A 101 7.18 -4.97 7.79
N ARG A 102 6.81 -3.95 8.56
CA ARG A 102 6.33 -4.06 9.95
C ARG A 102 5.14 -3.11 10.18
N PRO A 103 4.29 -3.34 11.20
CA PRO A 103 3.29 -2.35 11.56
C PRO A 103 3.99 -1.05 11.97
N ALA A 104 3.40 0.09 11.59
CA ALA A 104 3.84 1.37 12.12
C ALA A 104 3.65 1.37 13.66
N PRO A 105 4.65 1.84 14.45
CA PRO A 105 4.46 2.04 15.87
C PRO A 105 3.28 2.99 16.10
N THR A 106 2.52 2.75 17.16
CA THR A 106 1.37 3.58 17.52
C THR A 106 1.48 4.09 18.95
N VAL A 107 0.92 5.26 19.20
CA VAL A 107 0.75 5.83 20.54
C VAL A 107 -0.64 6.41 20.70
N ALA A 108 -1.30 6.03 21.79
CA ALA A 108 -2.62 6.57 22.13
C ALA A 108 -2.52 8.04 22.55
N VAL A 109 -3.42 8.88 22.04
CA VAL A 109 -3.48 10.29 22.41
C VAL A 109 -4.14 10.44 23.78
N ASP A 110 -3.41 10.98 24.75
CA ASP A 110 -3.97 11.43 26.02
C ASP A 110 -4.44 12.90 25.88
N PRO A 111 -5.75 13.19 25.95
CA PRO A 111 -6.26 14.55 25.78
C PRO A 111 -5.83 15.52 26.89
N SER A 112 -5.31 15.00 28.01
CA SER A 112 -4.87 15.79 29.16
C SER A 112 -3.39 16.17 29.14
N ARG A 113 -2.59 15.60 28.22
CA ARG A 113 -1.14 15.77 28.18
C ARG A 113 -0.69 16.36 26.85
N PRO A 114 0.23 17.34 26.84
CA PRO A 114 0.83 17.82 25.59
C PRO A 114 1.56 16.67 24.89
N LEU A 115 1.55 16.70 23.55
CA LEU A 115 2.26 15.72 22.73
C LEU A 115 3.69 16.22 22.45
N PRO A 116 4.68 15.34 22.37
CA PRO A 116 6.00 15.72 21.87
C PRO A 116 5.91 16.11 20.39
N ASP A 117 6.86 16.94 19.94
CA ASP A 117 6.96 17.37 18.53
C ASP A 117 7.16 16.18 17.58
N ASP A 118 7.82 15.11 18.04
CA ASP A 118 7.88 13.82 17.37
C ASP A 118 7.64 12.69 18.38
N PRO A 119 6.45 12.06 18.41
CA PRO A 119 6.17 10.89 19.24
C PRO A 119 6.87 9.61 18.78
N GLY A 120 7.52 9.60 17.61
CA GLY A 120 8.14 8.42 17.02
C GLY A 120 7.13 7.32 16.64
N ALA A 121 5.84 7.64 16.62
CA ALA A 121 4.74 6.71 16.41
C ALA A 121 3.50 7.40 15.83
N ALA A 122 2.68 6.67 15.08
CA ALA A 122 1.39 7.14 14.61
C ALA A 122 0.42 7.36 15.78
N LEU A 123 -0.26 8.51 15.78
CA LEU A 123 -1.27 8.84 16.77
C LEU A 123 -2.53 8.00 16.53
N VAL A 124 -3.08 7.45 17.61
CA VAL A 124 -4.33 6.69 17.59
C VAL A 124 -5.32 7.25 18.61
N ASP A 125 -6.59 7.24 18.23
CA ASP A 125 -7.71 7.60 19.09
C ASP A 125 -8.33 6.32 19.68
N ASP A 126 -8.54 6.29 21.00
CA ASP A 126 -9.33 5.26 21.68
C ASP A 126 -10.80 5.47 21.36
N VAL A 127 -11.47 4.41 20.88
CA VAL A 127 -12.90 4.44 20.53
C VAL A 127 -13.76 3.58 21.46
N GLY A 128 -13.19 3.12 22.57
CA GLY A 128 -13.86 2.28 23.57
C GLY A 128 -13.66 0.78 23.34
N GLU A 129 -14.04 -0.04 24.33
CA GLU A 129 -14.01 -1.52 24.26
C GLU A 129 -12.63 -2.14 23.88
N ALA A 130 -11.53 -1.44 24.22
CA ALA A 130 -10.16 -1.79 23.83
C ALA A 130 -9.89 -1.77 22.30
N ASP A 131 -10.73 -1.04 21.55
CA ASP A 131 -10.57 -0.77 20.13
C ASP A 131 -10.00 0.63 19.89
N TRP A 132 -9.40 0.83 18.72
CA TRP A 132 -8.71 2.07 18.38
C TRP A 132 -8.73 2.32 16.87
N ILE A 133 -8.53 3.57 16.49
CA ILE A 133 -8.35 3.95 15.09
C ILE A 133 -7.11 4.83 14.94
N TYR A 134 -6.44 4.73 13.80
CA TYR A 134 -5.50 5.79 13.42
C TYR A 134 -6.23 7.12 13.43
N ARG A 135 -5.57 8.14 13.97
CA ARG A 135 -6.19 9.45 14.10
C ARG A 135 -6.72 9.94 12.75
N GLY A 136 -8.00 10.31 12.72
CA GLY A 136 -8.71 10.73 11.50
C GLY A 136 -9.18 9.59 10.58
N ALA A 137 -8.77 8.34 10.80
CA ALA A 137 -9.11 7.19 9.95
C ALA A 137 -10.46 6.55 10.30
N ARG A 138 -11.50 7.37 10.44
CA ARG A 138 -12.86 6.86 10.74
C ARG A 138 -13.45 6.16 9.52
N HIS A 139 -13.90 4.92 9.71
CA HIS A 139 -14.66 4.17 8.71
C HIS A 139 -16.15 4.49 8.87
N ASN A 140 -16.62 5.52 8.17
CA ASN A 140 -18.03 5.87 8.19
C ASN A 140 -18.75 5.14 7.06
N ARG A 141 -20.04 4.84 7.25
CA ARG A 141 -20.90 4.47 6.13
C ARG A 141 -21.20 5.74 5.33
N GLU A 142 -20.98 5.69 4.02
CA GLU A 142 -21.07 6.85 3.13
C GLU A 142 -21.87 6.52 1.87
N THR A 143 -22.42 7.54 1.23
CA THR A 143 -23.08 7.40 -0.08
C THR A 143 -22.20 8.05 -1.15
N ILE A 144 -21.67 7.22 -2.04
CA ILE A 144 -20.70 7.62 -3.06
C ILE A 144 -21.40 7.82 -4.39
N HIS A 145 -21.14 8.95 -5.04
CA HIS A 145 -21.47 9.12 -6.45
C HIS A 145 -20.32 8.57 -7.29
N ARG A 146 -20.59 7.46 -7.98
CA ARG A 146 -19.61 6.81 -8.83
C ARG A 146 -19.95 7.13 -10.29
N LEU A 147 -19.00 7.73 -11.01
CA LEU A 147 -19.12 7.95 -12.45
C LEU A 147 -19.40 6.64 -13.20
N ASP A 148 -20.31 6.71 -14.17
CA ASP A 148 -20.65 5.65 -15.13
C ASP A 148 -19.87 5.80 -16.43
N ASP A 149 -19.88 4.72 -17.22
CA ASP A 149 -19.37 4.68 -18.58
C ASP A 149 -20.56 4.72 -19.56
N PRO A 150 -20.57 5.62 -20.56
CA PRO A 150 -19.70 6.80 -20.68
C PRO A 150 -19.95 7.82 -19.55
N VAL A 151 -19.01 8.76 -19.36
CA VAL A 151 -19.03 9.73 -18.25
C VAL A 151 -20.10 10.83 -18.41
N PHE A 152 -20.51 11.12 -19.65
CA PHE A 152 -21.42 12.22 -19.98
C PHE A 152 -22.84 12.04 -19.42
N GLY A 153 -23.30 13.01 -18.61
CA GLY A 153 -24.70 13.18 -18.21
C GLY A 153 -25.35 14.37 -18.91
N ASP A 154 -26.22 15.09 -18.20
CA ASP A 154 -26.73 16.39 -18.66
C ASP A 154 -25.78 17.49 -18.20
N LEU A 155 -24.77 17.80 -19.03
CA LEU A 155 -23.75 18.80 -18.71
C LEU A 155 -24.29 20.21 -18.49
N THR A 156 -25.56 20.48 -18.83
CA THR A 156 -26.22 21.76 -18.52
C THR A 156 -26.87 21.79 -17.13
N ALA A 157 -27.07 20.61 -16.51
CA ALA A 157 -27.61 20.48 -15.16
C ALA A 157 -26.61 20.90 -14.08
N THR A 158 -27.05 20.96 -12.82
CA THR A 158 -26.19 21.33 -11.68
C THR A 158 -25.53 20.10 -11.05
N GLU A 159 -24.34 20.29 -10.45
CA GLU A 159 -23.65 19.30 -9.61
C GLU A 159 -23.50 17.93 -10.33
N TRP A 160 -23.75 16.83 -9.62
CA TRP A 160 -23.62 15.46 -10.12
C TRP A 160 -24.49 15.13 -11.34
N LYS A 161 -25.60 15.85 -11.57
CA LYS A 161 -26.46 15.60 -12.75
C LYS A 161 -25.75 15.90 -14.08
N ARG A 162 -24.64 16.65 -14.03
CA ARG A 162 -23.71 16.85 -15.15
C ARG A 162 -23.11 15.54 -15.66
N PHE A 163 -22.96 14.58 -14.77
CA PHE A 163 -22.33 13.30 -15.07
C PHE A 163 -23.34 12.18 -15.09
N LYS A 164 -23.10 11.17 -15.91
CA LYS A 164 -23.75 9.88 -15.73
C LYS A 164 -23.11 9.24 -14.51
N HIS A 165 -23.92 8.93 -13.50
CA HIS A 165 -23.43 8.39 -12.25
C HIS A 165 -24.46 7.50 -11.58
N SER A 166 -23.93 6.62 -10.73
CA SER A 166 -24.69 5.76 -9.85
C SER A 166 -24.44 6.17 -8.40
N VAL A 167 -25.49 6.12 -7.59
CA VAL A 167 -25.42 6.42 -6.15
C VAL A 167 -25.30 5.12 -5.38
N VAL A 168 -24.15 4.89 -4.72
CA VAL A 168 -23.82 3.60 -4.11
C VAL A 168 -23.50 3.78 -2.62
N PRO A 169 -24.24 3.14 -1.70
CA PRO A 169 -23.89 3.13 -0.29
C PRO A 169 -22.69 2.19 -0.07
N VAL A 170 -21.67 2.69 0.64
CA VAL A 170 -20.45 1.94 0.95
C VAL A 170 -20.22 1.96 2.47
N ASP A 171 -19.92 0.79 3.01
CA ASP A 171 -19.53 0.60 4.40
C ASP A 171 -18.17 -0.11 4.44
N PRO A 172 -17.06 0.64 4.48
CA PRO A 172 -15.73 0.05 4.43
C PRO A 172 -15.45 -0.80 5.67
N ALA A 173 -16.00 -0.45 6.84
CA ALA A 173 -15.77 -1.20 8.08
C ALA A 173 -16.23 -2.67 8.00
N ARG A 174 -17.09 -3.01 7.03
CA ARG A 174 -17.53 -4.40 6.76
C ARG A 174 -16.70 -5.12 5.71
N LEU A 175 -15.89 -4.40 4.94
CA LEU A 175 -15.26 -4.90 3.71
C LEU A 175 -13.73 -5.02 3.84
N GLY A 176 -13.13 -4.28 4.77
CA GLY A 176 -11.71 -4.34 5.04
C GLY A 176 -11.29 -3.43 6.19
N ARG A 177 -9.98 -3.22 6.29
CA ARG A 177 -9.37 -2.35 7.30
C ARG A 177 -8.24 -1.53 6.71
N PHE A 178 -7.95 -0.40 7.33
CA PHE A 178 -6.75 0.38 7.05
C PHE A 178 -5.64 0.05 8.04
N VAL A 179 -4.41 -0.07 7.56
CA VAL A 179 -3.21 -0.27 8.37
C VAL A 179 -2.09 0.67 7.93
N LEU A 180 -1.34 1.21 8.89
CA LEU A 180 -0.08 1.90 8.62
C LEU A 180 1.08 0.92 8.83
N LEU A 181 2.02 0.96 7.89
CA LEU A 181 3.16 0.06 7.79
C LEU A 181 4.45 0.88 7.67
N GLU A 182 5.55 0.35 8.16
CA GLU A 182 6.90 0.81 7.81
C GLU A 182 7.56 -0.21 6.88
N TYR A 183 8.16 0.27 5.80
CA TYR A 183 8.98 -0.49 4.87
C TYR A 183 10.43 -0.02 4.91
N GLY A 184 11.39 -0.95 4.96
CA GLY A 184 12.81 -0.64 4.99
C GLY A 184 13.47 -0.88 6.35
N ALA A 185 14.66 -0.32 6.53
CA ALA A 185 15.54 -0.70 7.63
C ALA A 185 14.93 -0.38 9.01
N GLN A 186 15.16 -1.27 9.98
CA GLN A 186 14.77 -1.03 11.37
C GLN A 186 15.70 0.04 11.98
N PRO A 187 15.16 1.08 12.64
CA PRO A 187 16.02 1.95 13.45
C PRO A 187 16.68 1.07 14.52
N ARG A 188 18.00 1.21 14.72
CA ARG A 188 18.70 0.55 15.85
C ARG A 188 18.00 0.95 17.15
N THR A 189 17.22 0.04 17.71
CA THR A 189 16.49 0.23 18.95
C THR A 189 17.44 0.04 20.12
N ALA A 190 18.09 1.12 20.57
CA ALA A 190 18.46 1.32 21.97
C ALA A 190 18.82 2.79 22.23
N PRO A 191 18.05 3.53 23.06
CA PRO A 191 18.61 4.69 23.75
C PRO A 191 19.71 4.16 24.66
N GLY A 192 20.97 4.39 24.30
CA GLY A 192 22.14 3.95 25.08
C GLY A 192 23.20 3.15 24.31
N SER A 193 22.99 2.76 23.05
CA SER A 193 24.09 2.20 22.26
C SER A 193 24.92 3.31 21.62
N GLY A 194 25.85 3.85 22.42
CA GLY A 194 27.09 4.53 22.03
C GLY A 194 27.03 5.52 20.86
N SER A 195 27.23 6.79 21.18
CA SER A 195 27.99 7.71 20.33
C SER A 195 29.43 7.20 20.19
N GLY A 196 29.61 6.11 19.45
CA GLY A 196 30.92 5.61 19.05
C GLY A 196 31.38 6.41 17.84
N SER A 197 32.08 7.51 18.09
CA SER A 197 32.97 8.11 17.11
C SER A 197 34.08 7.11 16.77
N GLY A 198 33.80 6.20 15.83
CA GLY A 198 34.75 5.23 15.29
C GLY A 198 34.54 5.13 13.80
N GLY A 199 35.54 5.53 13.01
CA GLY A 199 35.47 5.59 11.55
C GLY A 199 35.11 4.26 10.91
N GLY A 200 33.92 4.24 10.31
CA GLY A 200 33.36 3.16 9.49
C GLY A 200 31.89 3.52 9.24
N GLY A 201 31.54 3.93 8.03
CA GLY A 201 30.24 4.55 7.75
C GLY A 201 29.04 3.61 7.91
N ASP A 202 28.42 3.61 9.08
CA ASP A 202 27.06 3.08 9.28
C ASP A 202 26.07 4.02 8.59
N ALA A 203 25.89 3.84 7.28
CA ALA A 203 24.89 4.58 6.52
C ALA A 203 23.50 4.26 7.08
N ARG A 204 22.89 5.24 7.77
CA ARG A 204 21.50 5.12 8.24
C ARG A 204 20.61 4.96 7.00
N LEU A 205 19.95 3.81 6.89
CA LEU A 205 19.06 3.47 5.78
C LEU A 205 17.66 4.08 5.99
N PRO A 206 16.95 4.42 4.91
CA PRO A 206 15.62 5.00 5.01
C PRO A 206 14.58 3.96 5.46
N ARG A 207 13.54 4.49 6.08
CA ARG A 207 12.26 3.82 6.33
C ARG A 207 11.17 4.58 5.59
N PHE A 208 10.18 3.88 5.06
CA PHE A 208 9.06 4.47 4.33
C PHE A 208 7.75 4.10 5.02
N LEU A 209 7.03 5.11 5.52
CA LEU A 209 5.66 4.98 5.98
C LEU A 209 4.75 4.69 4.78
N THR A 210 3.97 3.63 4.87
CA THR A 210 3.04 3.17 3.85
C THR A 210 1.66 2.95 4.46
N GLY A 211 0.62 3.52 3.86
CA GLY A 211 -0.77 3.20 4.18
C GLY A 211 -1.25 2.03 3.32
N ALA A 212 -1.98 1.09 3.92
CA ALA A 212 -2.58 -0.01 3.19
C ALA A 212 -4.06 -0.21 3.55
N TRP A 213 -4.92 -0.25 2.53
CA TRP A 213 -6.26 -0.83 2.64
C TRP A 213 -6.19 -2.33 2.42
N VAL A 214 -6.79 -3.10 3.33
CA VAL A 214 -6.70 -4.55 3.37
C VAL A 214 -8.11 -5.15 3.37
N PRO A 215 -8.50 -5.85 2.29
CA PRO A 215 -9.77 -6.55 2.24
C PRO A 215 -9.87 -7.65 3.29
N TYR A 216 -11.06 -7.86 3.86
CA TYR A 216 -11.32 -9.01 4.74
C TYR A 216 -11.45 -10.32 3.96
N LYS A 217 -11.90 -10.27 2.70
CA LYS A 217 -12.05 -11.46 1.87
C LYS A 217 -10.69 -12.10 1.56
N PRO A 218 -10.63 -13.42 1.32
CA PRO A 218 -9.42 -14.04 0.79
C PRO A 218 -9.01 -13.40 -0.54
N LEU A 219 -7.72 -13.12 -0.71
CA LEU A 219 -7.20 -12.47 -1.92
C LEU A 219 -6.93 -13.44 -3.08
N GLY A 220 -6.98 -14.75 -2.82
CA GLY A 220 -6.66 -15.78 -3.81
C GLY A 220 -5.15 -15.91 -4.09
N PRO A 221 -4.77 -16.70 -5.12
CA PRO A 221 -3.37 -16.97 -5.46
C PRO A 221 -2.68 -15.85 -6.26
N ALA A 222 -3.45 -14.92 -6.84
CA ALA A 222 -2.95 -13.75 -7.55
C ALA A 222 -3.67 -12.48 -7.06
N PRO A 223 -3.35 -12.00 -5.85
CA PRO A 223 -3.98 -10.83 -5.26
C PRO A 223 -3.94 -9.62 -6.18
N GLU A 224 -5.01 -8.85 -6.14
CA GLU A 224 -5.09 -7.56 -6.82
C GLU A 224 -4.54 -6.45 -5.92
N VAL A 225 -3.61 -5.67 -6.46
CA VAL A 225 -2.92 -4.58 -5.77
C VAL A 225 -3.03 -3.30 -6.58
N VAL A 226 -3.49 -2.23 -5.95
CA VAL A 226 -3.46 -0.87 -6.48
C VAL A 226 -2.40 -0.09 -5.71
N VAL A 227 -1.39 0.45 -6.39
CA VAL A 227 -0.39 1.33 -5.80
C VAL A 227 -0.69 2.76 -6.23
N PHE A 228 -0.88 3.65 -5.27
CA PHE A 228 -1.18 5.06 -5.51
C PHE A 228 -0.04 5.98 -5.04
N TYR A 229 0.46 6.79 -5.97
CA TYR A 229 1.43 7.86 -5.71
C TYR A 229 0.69 9.19 -5.59
N SER A 230 0.61 9.74 -4.38
CA SER A 230 0.21 11.13 -4.19
C SER A 230 1.34 12.08 -4.57
N PRO A 231 1.05 13.38 -4.74
CA PRO A 231 2.08 14.41 -4.70
C PRO A 231 2.96 14.29 -3.47
N PRO A 232 4.27 14.57 -3.58
CA PRO A 232 5.13 14.68 -2.42
C PRO A 232 4.67 15.84 -1.54
N THR A 233 5.03 15.77 -0.27
CA THR A 233 4.74 16.83 0.70
C THR A 233 5.43 18.14 0.33
N PHE A 234 4.67 19.23 0.18
CA PHE A 234 5.22 20.56 -0.12
C PHE A 234 5.33 21.44 1.15
N PRO A 235 6.42 22.24 1.29
CA PRO A 235 6.71 23.02 2.51
C PRO A 235 5.65 24.07 2.86
N ASP A 236 4.96 24.60 1.87
CA ASP A 236 3.99 25.70 1.96
C ASP A 236 2.61 25.27 2.49
N ARG A 237 2.35 23.96 2.62
CA ARG A 237 1.05 23.41 3.03
C ARG A 237 1.06 22.65 4.36
N GLY A 238 2.02 22.94 5.24
CA GLY A 238 2.10 22.29 6.56
C GLY A 238 2.65 20.86 6.52
N TYR A 239 3.33 20.47 5.44
CA TYR A 239 4.06 19.21 5.36
C TYR A 239 5.55 19.51 5.22
N PRO A 240 6.37 19.32 6.27
CA PRO A 240 7.80 19.60 6.17
C PRO A 240 8.44 18.65 5.14
N PRO A 241 9.30 19.12 4.23
CA PRO A 241 10.13 18.21 3.46
C PRO A 241 11.16 17.53 4.39
N ASP A 242 11.53 16.29 4.09
CA ASP A 242 12.64 15.62 4.79
C ASP A 242 13.66 15.12 3.77
N SER A 243 14.94 15.28 4.12
CA SER A 243 16.04 14.89 3.25
C SER A 243 16.46 13.47 3.58
N TYR A 244 16.86 12.72 2.55
CA TYR A 244 17.40 11.38 2.73
C TYR A 244 18.53 11.37 3.79
N PRO A 245 18.56 10.41 4.74
CA PRO A 245 17.73 9.20 4.83
C PRO A 245 16.41 9.32 5.60
N PHE A 246 15.81 10.51 5.65
CA PHE A 246 14.49 10.80 6.23
C PHE A 246 14.43 10.57 7.74
N LEU A 247 15.33 11.25 8.44
CA LEU A 247 15.51 11.15 9.89
C LEU A 247 15.18 12.46 10.63
N GLY A 248 14.65 13.45 9.91
CA GLY A 248 14.18 14.70 10.47
C GLY A 248 12.76 14.55 10.97
N ALA A 249 11.82 15.26 10.33
CA ALA A 249 10.41 15.25 10.72
C ALA A 249 9.68 13.95 10.33
N TYR A 250 10.20 13.21 9.36
CA TYR A 250 9.53 12.04 8.84
C TYR A 250 9.72 10.80 9.75
N PRO A 251 8.70 9.96 9.95
CA PRO A 251 7.33 10.06 9.43
C PRO A 251 6.29 10.55 10.44
N TYR A 252 6.66 10.84 11.69
CA TYR A 252 5.69 10.99 12.78
C TYR A 252 5.66 12.36 13.45
N ALA A 253 6.43 13.34 12.97
CA ALA A 253 6.39 14.69 13.53
C ALA A 253 4.97 15.28 13.51
N VAL A 254 4.71 16.11 14.51
CA VAL A 254 3.44 16.77 14.78
C VAL A 254 3.58 18.26 14.50
N THR A 255 2.69 18.83 13.69
CA THR A 255 2.74 20.26 13.31
C THR A 255 2.00 21.18 14.29
N ALA A 256 1.16 20.63 15.17
CA ALA A 256 0.43 21.38 16.20
C ALA A 256 0.49 20.70 17.60
N PRO A 257 1.68 20.55 18.20
CA PRO A 257 1.93 19.70 19.37
C PRO A 257 1.25 20.17 20.68
N ARG A 258 0.81 21.43 20.75
CA ARG A 258 0.31 22.07 21.98
C ARG A 258 -1.13 21.74 22.35
N TYR A 259 -1.92 21.22 21.42
CA TYR A 259 -3.31 20.83 21.69
C TYR A 259 -3.55 19.41 21.20
N PRO A 260 -3.63 18.42 22.11
CA PRO A 260 -3.83 17.02 21.75
C PRO A 260 -5.06 16.78 20.89
N LYS A 261 -6.07 17.67 20.92
CA LYS A 261 -7.27 17.60 20.08
C LYS A 261 -7.08 18.08 18.63
N SER A 262 -6.06 18.89 18.35
CA SER A 262 -5.75 19.40 17.00
C SER A 262 -4.38 18.96 16.48
N ALA A 263 -3.72 18.01 17.17
CA ALA A 263 -2.44 17.49 16.73
C ALA A 263 -2.59 16.70 15.42
N GLU A 264 -1.86 17.13 14.39
CA GLU A 264 -1.83 16.49 13.08
C GLU A 264 -0.46 15.91 12.81
N GLN A 265 -0.44 14.72 12.22
CA GLN A 265 0.77 14.10 11.70
C GLN A 265 0.71 14.15 10.18
N PRO A 266 1.44 15.06 9.52
CA PRO A 266 1.23 15.32 8.10
C PRO A 266 1.38 14.05 7.24
N TYR A 267 2.44 13.28 7.44
CA TYR A 267 2.72 12.09 6.63
C TYR A 267 1.76 10.90 6.89
N ALA A 268 1.24 10.74 8.11
CA ALA A 268 0.20 9.75 8.38
C ALA A 268 -1.18 10.26 7.89
N GLY A 269 -1.44 11.55 8.10
CA GLY A 269 -2.67 12.24 7.75
C GLY A 269 -2.90 12.27 6.25
N ILE A 270 -1.88 12.46 5.41
CA ILE A 270 -2.02 12.44 3.95
C ILE A 270 -2.52 11.08 3.45
N LEU A 271 -2.01 9.98 4.02
CA LEU A 271 -2.43 8.61 3.68
C LEU A 271 -3.92 8.41 4.00
N VAL A 272 -4.32 8.81 5.20
CA VAL A 272 -5.71 8.75 5.66
C VAL A 272 -6.61 9.64 4.80
N ASN A 273 -6.15 10.85 4.46
CA ASN A 273 -6.91 11.82 3.69
C ASN A 273 -7.21 11.33 2.27
N TYR A 274 -6.22 10.80 1.56
CA TYR A 274 -6.44 10.27 0.21
C TYR A 274 -7.26 8.98 0.21
N LEU A 275 -6.91 8.03 1.08
CA LEU A 275 -7.54 6.71 1.04
C LEU A 275 -8.97 6.71 1.62
N LEU A 276 -9.23 7.47 2.69
CA LEU A 276 -10.44 7.30 3.51
C LEU A 276 -11.28 8.56 3.71
N VAL A 277 -10.69 9.76 3.80
CA VAL A 277 -11.42 10.95 4.30
C VAL A 277 -11.75 11.97 3.20
N GLY A 278 -10.76 12.66 2.65
CA GLY A 278 -10.96 13.73 1.68
C GLY A 278 -11.33 13.22 0.30
N TYR A 279 -10.49 12.36 -0.28
CA TYR A 279 -10.69 11.85 -1.65
C TYR A 279 -11.44 10.51 -1.67
N LYS A 280 -11.43 9.80 -0.54
CA LYS A 280 -12.13 8.52 -0.33
C LYS A 280 -11.85 7.50 -1.45
N ILE A 281 -10.60 7.38 -1.90
CA ILE A 281 -10.20 6.48 -3.00
C ILE A 281 -10.68 5.04 -2.76
N VAL A 282 -10.56 4.54 -1.52
CA VAL A 282 -11.06 3.20 -1.14
C VAL A 282 -12.57 3.11 -1.35
N TYR A 283 -13.33 4.11 -0.91
CA TYR A 283 -14.78 4.11 -1.05
C TYR A 283 -15.21 4.12 -2.52
N GLN A 284 -14.50 4.87 -3.36
CA GLN A 284 -14.76 4.89 -4.80
C GLN A 284 -14.55 3.52 -5.44
N MET A 285 -13.46 2.81 -5.10
CA MET A 285 -13.23 1.45 -5.61
C MET A 285 -14.28 0.45 -5.10
N LEU A 286 -14.64 0.53 -3.81
CA LEU A 286 -15.69 -0.30 -3.23
C LEU A 286 -17.06 -0.04 -3.90
N ALA A 287 -17.37 1.22 -4.22
CA ALA A 287 -18.57 1.58 -4.98
C ALA A 287 -18.54 1.02 -6.41
N ALA A 288 -17.36 0.82 -7.00
CA ALA A 288 -17.17 0.14 -8.28
C ALA A 288 -17.27 -1.39 -8.18
N GLY A 289 -17.43 -1.96 -6.98
CA GLY A 289 -17.46 -3.40 -6.74
C GLY A 289 -16.06 -4.04 -6.66
N ARG A 290 -14.99 -3.23 -6.64
CA ARG A 290 -13.60 -3.68 -6.61
C ARG A 290 -13.05 -3.47 -5.19
N ASN A 291 -12.54 -4.54 -4.58
CA ASN A 291 -11.97 -4.50 -3.21
C ASN A 291 -10.54 -5.09 -3.22
N PRO A 292 -9.57 -4.36 -3.78
CA PRO A 292 -8.17 -4.79 -3.84
C PRO A 292 -7.40 -4.41 -2.58
N VAL A 293 -6.16 -4.90 -2.46
CA VAL A 293 -5.20 -4.26 -1.56
C VAL A 293 -4.81 -2.93 -2.17
N VAL A 294 -4.90 -1.84 -1.42
CA VAL A 294 -4.50 -0.50 -1.89
C VAL A 294 -3.29 -0.08 -1.09
N ILE A 295 -2.17 0.20 -1.75
CA ILE A 295 -0.90 0.59 -1.14
C ILE A 295 -0.63 2.04 -1.52
N MET A 296 -0.37 2.87 -0.54
CA MET A 296 0.01 4.26 -0.74
C MET A 296 1.25 4.57 0.11
N PRO A 297 2.44 4.67 -0.49
CA PRO A 297 3.61 5.15 0.22
C PRO A 297 3.50 6.66 0.47
N SER A 298 3.83 7.11 1.68
CA SER A 298 3.99 8.53 1.97
C SER A 298 5.42 8.95 1.70
N GLN A 299 5.63 9.96 0.86
CA GLN A 299 6.96 10.41 0.49
C GLN A 299 7.26 11.83 0.99
N PRO A 300 8.33 12.03 1.78
CA PRO A 300 8.67 13.34 2.35
C PRO A 300 9.47 14.25 1.40
N SER A 301 9.78 13.79 0.19
CA SER A 301 10.62 14.49 -0.78
C SER A 301 10.18 14.20 -2.22
N THR A 302 10.79 14.87 -3.20
CA THR A 302 10.57 14.57 -4.62
C THR A 302 11.30 13.31 -5.10
N ASP A 303 12.22 12.76 -4.30
CA ASP A 303 13.01 11.58 -4.63
C ASP A 303 12.41 10.34 -3.98
N TRP A 304 11.62 9.58 -4.75
CA TRP A 304 10.94 8.37 -4.31
C TRP A 304 11.87 7.18 -4.05
N GLY A 305 13.17 7.31 -4.33
CA GLY A 305 14.16 6.28 -4.04
C GLY A 305 13.83 4.94 -4.73
N PRO A 306 13.73 3.81 -4.00
CA PRO A 306 13.40 2.52 -4.59
C PRO A 306 11.97 2.49 -5.14
N LEU A 307 11.08 3.34 -4.61
CA LEU A 307 9.65 3.24 -4.86
C LEU A 307 9.26 3.70 -6.27
N ASP A 308 10.10 4.45 -7.00
CA ASP A 308 9.86 4.81 -8.41
C ASP A 308 10.65 3.94 -9.40
N THR A 309 11.21 2.83 -8.93
CA THR A 309 11.92 1.83 -9.75
C THR A 309 11.13 0.53 -9.82
N GLN A 310 11.18 -0.16 -10.96
CA GLN A 310 10.47 -1.43 -11.12
C GLN A 310 10.93 -2.49 -10.08
N PRO A 311 12.23 -2.63 -9.79
CA PRO A 311 12.69 -3.50 -8.72
C PRO A 311 12.15 -3.16 -7.34
N GLY A 312 12.19 -1.88 -6.95
CA GLY A 312 11.83 -1.47 -5.60
C GLY A 312 10.33 -1.47 -5.35
N LEU A 313 9.52 -1.13 -6.36
CA LEU A 313 8.07 -1.27 -6.26
C LEU A 313 7.65 -2.74 -6.21
N ALA A 314 8.26 -3.62 -7.04
CA ALA A 314 8.02 -5.06 -6.95
C ALA A 314 8.31 -5.58 -5.54
N ARG A 315 9.43 -5.13 -4.95
CA ARG A 315 9.82 -5.50 -3.60
C ARG A 315 8.77 -5.05 -2.57
N LEU A 316 8.37 -3.78 -2.59
CA LEU A 316 7.34 -3.26 -1.69
C LEU A 316 6.04 -4.07 -1.75
N ILE A 317 5.53 -4.35 -2.96
CA ILE A 317 4.27 -5.11 -3.12
C ILE A 317 4.39 -6.50 -2.49
N LYS A 318 5.49 -7.21 -2.76
CA LYS A 318 5.73 -8.56 -2.21
C LYS A 318 5.88 -8.53 -0.69
N GLU A 319 6.57 -7.53 -0.16
CA GLU A 319 6.74 -7.33 1.29
C GLU A 319 5.41 -7.05 1.99
N VAL A 320 4.58 -6.16 1.43
CA VAL A 320 3.24 -5.88 1.97
C VAL A 320 2.36 -7.13 1.90
N LEU A 321 2.28 -7.81 0.75
CA LEU A 321 1.49 -9.04 0.65
C LEU A 321 1.98 -10.12 1.62
N ARG A 322 3.30 -10.33 1.72
CA ARG A 322 3.88 -11.26 2.70
C ARG A 322 3.48 -10.88 4.12
N PHE A 323 3.58 -9.62 4.50
CA PHE A 323 3.16 -9.13 5.81
C PHE A 323 1.67 -9.41 6.09
N LEU A 324 0.79 -9.09 5.14
CA LEU A 324 -0.65 -9.29 5.29
C LEU A 324 -1.03 -10.77 5.49
N TYR A 325 -0.39 -11.68 4.75
CA TYR A 325 -0.60 -13.11 4.89
C TYR A 325 0.03 -13.68 6.16
N ALA A 326 1.30 -13.33 6.44
CA ALA A 326 2.03 -13.78 7.62
C ALA A 326 1.31 -13.40 8.92
N ARG A 327 0.74 -12.19 8.95
CA ARG A 327 -0.04 -11.67 10.10
C ARG A 327 -1.53 -11.97 10.02
N ARG A 328 -1.99 -12.68 8.99
CA ARG A 328 -3.40 -13.08 8.79
C ARG A 328 -4.39 -11.92 8.87
N LEU A 329 -3.95 -10.77 8.34
CA LEU A 329 -4.79 -9.58 8.20
C LEU A 329 -5.79 -9.73 7.04
N VAL A 330 -5.49 -10.63 6.11
CA VAL A 330 -6.39 -11.15 5.08
C VAL A 330 -6.90 -12.52 5.50
N ALA A 331 -8.15 -12.87 5.20
CA ALA A 331 -8.65 -14.20 5.50
C ALA A 331 -7.85 -15.26 4.73
N ALA A 332 -7.09 -16.09 5.44
CA ALA A 332 -6.83 -17.44 4.97
C ALA A 332 -8.17 -18.20 5.06
N HIS A 333 -8.51 -19.02 4.07
CA HIS A 333 -9.83 -19.66 3.88
C HIS A 333 -10.34 -20.50 5.09
N SER A 334 -9.63 -20.57 6.21
CA SER A 334 -9.91 -21.48 7.34
C SER A 334 -9.54 -20.96 8.73
N ALA A 335 -9.10 -19.70 8.92
CA ALA A 335 -8.69 -19.19 10.25
C ALA A 335 -9.44 -17.91 10.67
N PRO A 336 -9.72 -17.72 11.97
CA PRO A 336 -10.21 -16.44 12.47
C PRO A 336 -9.17 -15.35 12.16
N GLN A 337 -9.65 -14.22 11.63
CA GLN A 337 -8.79 -13.08 11.36
C GLN A 337 -8.20 -12.53 12.65
N VAL A 338 -6.92 -12.18 12.60
CA VAL A 338 -6.24 -11.49 13.69
C VAL A 338 -6.83 -10.07 13.80
N LYS A 339 -7.17 -9.67 15.02
CA LYS A 339 -7.61 -8.31 15.35
C LYS A 339 -6.40 -7.49 15.74
N LEU A 340 -6.39 -6.22 15.34
CA LEU A 340 -5.47 -5.25 15.90
C LEU A 340 -6.14 -4.73 17.19
N ARG A 341 -5.43 -4.74 18.31
CA ARG A 341 -5.92 -4.26 19.62
C ARG A 341 -4.95 -3.26 20.22
N LEU A 342 -5.47 -2.30 20.98
CA LEU A 342 -4.64 -1.40 21.75
C LEU A 342 -4.40 -2.02 23.13
N LEU A 343 -3.15 -2.40 23.42
CA LEU A 343 -2.74 -2.82 24.76
C LEU A 343 -1.64 -1.89 25.23
N ASN A 344 -1.80 -1.29 26.42
CA ASN A 344 -0.84 -0.35 27.00
C ASN A 344 -0.46 0.79 26.05
N GLY A 345 -1.44 1.30 25.28
CA GLY A 345 -1.24 2.41 24.33
C GLY A 345 -0.49 2.04 23.05
N ARG A 346 -0.25 0.75 22.79
CA ARG A 346 0.41 0.24 21.58
C ARG A 346 -0.46 -0.76 20.85
N THR A 347 -0.29 -0.82 19.53
CA THR A 347 -1.01 -1.78 18.69
C THR A 347 -0.39 -3.16 18.81
N HIS A 348 -1.23 -4.15 19.11
CA HIS A 348 -0.88 -5.55 19.14
C HIS A 348 -1.78 -6.35 18.20
N LEU A 349 -1.20 -7.36 17.56
CA LEU A 349 -1.94 -8.38 16.82
C LEU A 349 -2.47 -9.43 17.82
N PHE A 350 -3.78 -9.70 17.78
CA PHE A 350 -4.44 -10.65 18.66
C PHE A 350 -5.35 -11.65 17.90
N PRO A 351 -5.25 -12.97 18.14
CA PRO A 351 -4.23 -13.61 18.97
C PRO A 351 -2.84 -13.47 18.35
N TRP A 352 -1.80 -13.43 19.18
CA TRP A 352 -0.40 -13.36 18.73
C TRP A 352 -0.02 -14.64 17.96
N ASP A 353 -0.57 -15.77 18.40
CA ASP A 353 -0.47 -17.07 17.73
C ASP A 353 -1.82 -17.40 17.05
N GLY A 354 -1.81 -17.45 15.72
CA GLY A 354 -2.96 -17.90 14.94
C GLY A 354 -3.04 -19.43 14.88
N PRO A 355 -4.23 -20.02 14.68
CA PRO A 355 -4.38 -21.48 14.56
C PRO A 355 -3.55 -22.01 13.39
N ARG A 356 -2.82 -23.10 13.58
CA ARG A 356 -1.98 -23.68 12.51
C ARG A 356 -2.79 -23.99 11.25
N GLY A 357 -2.19 -23.79 10.07
CA GLY A 357 -2.87 -24.00 8.79
C GLY A 357 -1.88 -24.23 7.63
N SER A 358 -2.43 -24.59 6.47
CA SER A 358 -1.70 -24.90 5.23
C SER A 358 -1.59 -23.72 4.26
N GLY A 359 -1.92 -22.49 4.70
CA GLY A 359 -1.88 -21.31 3.86
C GLY A 359 -0.48 -21.02 3.32
N GLN A 360 -0.40 -20.56 2.06
CA GLN A 360 0.86 -20.19 1.41
C GLN A 360 0.84 -18.73 0.99
N LEU A 361 2.03 -18.13 0.89
CA LEU A 361 2.20 -16.81 0.29
C LEU A 361 1.80 -16.85 -1.20
N PRO A 362 1.17 -15.77 -1.72
CA PRO A 362 0.83 -15.70 -3.13
C PRO A 362 2.11 -15.66 -3.99
N GLY A 363 2.21 -16.55 -4.97
CA GLY A 363 3.35 -16.60 -5.90
C GLY A 363 3.31 -15.54 -7.00
N ARG A 364 2.16 -14.86 -7.19
CA ARG A 364 1.93 -13.82 -8.20
C ARG A 364 1.00 -12.75 -7.64
N PHE A 365 0.89 -11.61 -8.34
CA PHE A 365 -0.08 -10.55 -8.05
C PHE A 365 -0.50 -9.89 -9.37
N THR A 366 -1.56 -9.08 -9.34
CA THR A 366 -1.88 -8.14 -10.42
C THR A 366 -1.76 -6.73 -9.89
N ALA A 367 -1.03 -5.88 -10.61
CA ALA A 367 -0.72 -4.52 -10.18
C ALA A 367 -1.42 -3.49 -11.07
N THR A 368 -2.06 -2.54 -10.41
CA THR A 368 -2.47 -1.25 -10.97
C THR A 368 -1.58 -0.18 -10.34
N VAL A 369 -0.97 0.69 -11.14
CA VAL A 369 -0.16 1.81 -10.65
C VAL A 369 -0.86 3.11 -11.02
N SER A 370 -1.10 3.96 -10.04
CA SER A 370 -1.78 5.24 -10.21
C SER A 370 -0.95 6.40 -9.68
N GLY A 371 -0.98 7.53 -10.37
CA GLY A 371 -0.36 8.78 -9.92
C GLY A 371 -1.35 9.92 -9.98
N PHE A 372 -1.38 10.75 -8.94
CA PHE A 372 -2.09 12.04 -8.94
C PHE A 372 -1.13 13.22 -8.97
N SER A 373 -1.37 14.19 -9.84
CA SER A 373 -0.59 15.44 -9.90
C SER A 373 0.91 15.15 -9.96
N ALA A 374 1.75 15.76 -9.13
CA ALA A 374 3.20 15.52 -9.13
C ALA A 374 3.58 14.07 -8.75
N GLY A 375 2.68 13.26 -8.21
CA GLY A 375 2.87 11.82 -8.02
C GLY A 375 3.04 11.06 -9.35
N ILE A 376 2.54 11.61 -10.46
CA ILE A 376 2.68 10.99 -11.79
C ILE A 376 4.15 10.86 -12.22
N ASN A 377 5.05 11.72 -11.73
CA ASN A 377 6.48 11.65 -12.03
C ASN A 377 7.08 10.28 -11.65
N ALA A 378 6.64 9.70 -10.53
CA ALA A 378 7.07 8.37 -10.12
C ALA A 378 6.56 7.29 -11.09
N VAL A 379 5.32 7.42 -11.55
CA VAL A 379 4.71 6.49 -12.51
C VAL A 379 5.40 6.55 -13.88
N VAL A 380 5.69 7.77 -14.36
CA VAL A 380 6.42 7.98 -15.62
C VAL A 380 7.82 7.39 -15.53
N LYS A 381 8.51 7.58 -14.40
CA LYS A 381 9.82 6.98 -14.17
C LYS A 381 9.74 5.46 -14.11
N LEU A 382 8.73 4.87 -13.47
CA LEU A 382 8.51 3.41 -13.43
C LEU A 382 8.36 2.79 -14.83
N CYS A 383 7.85 3.52 -15.82
CA CYS A 383 7.77 3.03 -17.19
C CYS A 383 9.15 2.73 -17.82
N THR A 384 10.23 3.31 -17.30
CA THR A 384 11.59 3.16 -17.87
C THR A 384 12.67 2.74 -16.85
N ALA A 385 12.47 2.95 -15.55
CA ALA A 385 13.48 2.71 -14.51
C ALA A 385 13.49 1.24 -14.05
N ASP A 386 14.29 0.43 -14.73
CA ASP A 386 14.47 -1.01 -14.46
C ASP A 386 15.60 -1.33 -13.47
N ARG A 387 16.34 -0.32 -12.99
CA ARG A 387 17.47 -0.46 -12.07
C ARG A 387 17.26 0.28 -10.75
N LEU A 388 17.80 -0.30 -9.69
CA LEU A 388 17.90 0.30 -8.37
C LEU A 388 19.29 0.94 -8.20
N ASP A 389 19.38 2.06 -7.48
CA ASP A 389 20.65 2.58 -6.99
C ASP A 389 21.14 1.74 -5.80
N GLU A 390 21.84 0.65 -6.10
CA GLU A 390 22.31 -0.32 -5.11
C GLU A 390 23.35 0.25 -4.13
N LYS A 391 23.98 1.39 -4.48
CA LYS A 391 24.91 2.08 -3.55
C LYS A 391 24.16 2.78 -2.42
N ARG A 392 22.94 3.24 -2.70
CA ARG A 392 22.09 3.94 -1.74
C ARG A 392 21.09 3.02 -1.05
N TYR A 393 20.63 2.00 -1.77
CA TYR A 393 19.59 1.08 -1.30
C TYR A 393 20.09 -0.36 -1.38
N PRO A 394 20.40 -1.00 -0.24
CA PRO A 394 20.87 -2.39 -0.21
C PRO A 394 19.89 -3.33 -0.93
N PRO A 395 20.35 -4.12 -1.92
CA PRO A 395 19.48 -4.98 -2.71
C PRO A 395 18.65 -5.96 -1.87
N GLU A 396 19.21 -6.51 -0.80
CA GLU A 396 18.55 -7.46 0.08
C GLU A 396 17.32 -6.89 0.80
N LEU A 397 17.22 -5.57 0.94
CA LEU A 397 16.09 -4.89 1.57
C LEU A 397 15.12 -4.29 0.56
N PHE A 398 15.65 -3.79 -0.56
CA PHE A 398 14.90 -2.92 -1.47
C PHE A 398 14.79 -3.42 -2.92
N HIS A 399 15.42 -4.54 -3.27
CA HIS A 399 15.45 -5.03 -4.64
C HIS A 399 14.60 -6.30 -4.82
N SER A 400 13.93 -6.36 -5.97
CA SER A 400 13.33 -7.55 -6.55
C SER A 400 13.64 -7.54 -8.06
N PRO A 401 13.73 -8.69 -8.74
CA PRO A 401 13.83 -8.71 -10.20
C PRO A 401 12.75 -7.85 -10.86
N ALA A 402 13.11 -6.94 -11.77
CA ALA A 402 12.16 -6.06 -12.45
C ALA A 402 11.02 -6.83 -13.17
N ALA A 403 11.32 -8.05 -13.64
CA ALA A 403 10.35 -8.98 -14.21
C ALA A 403 9.14 -9.26 -13.30
N HIS A 404 9.32 -9.20 -11.98
CA HIS A 404 8.23 -9.35 -11.02
C HIS A 404 7.21 -8.22 -11.10
N LEU A 405 7.60 -6.98 -11.43
CA LEU A 405 6.62 -5.93 -11.71
C LEU A 405 6.13 -6.01 -13.16
N THR A 406 7.03 -6.06 -14.14
CA THR A 406 6.64 -5.94 -15.55
C THR A 406 5.71 -7.05 -16.03
N GLY A 407 5.84 -8.27 -15.50
CA GLY A 407 4.94 -9.38 -15.79
C GLY A 407 3.57 -9.31 -15.11
N ASN A 408 3.43 -8.48 -14.07
CA ASN A 408 2.24 -8.38 -13.21
C ASN A 408 1.56 -7.00 -13.28
N TRP A 409 2.20 -5.97 -13.82
CA TRP A 409 1.64 -4.62 -14.00
C TRP A 409 0.65 -4.60 -15.17
N ARG A 410 -0.64 -4.55 -14.84
CA ARG A 410 -1.79 -4.61 -15.76
C ARG A 410 -2.37 -3.26 -16.10
N GLU A 411 -2.43 -2.35 -15.13
CA GLU A 411 -3.09 -1.06 -15.33
C GLU A 411 -2.24 0.12 -14.90
N LEU A 412 -2.30 1.20 -15.68
CA LEU A 412 -1.76 2.51 -15.34
C LEU A 412 -2.89 3.52 -15.30
N TRP A 413 -3.07 4.19 -14.16
CA TRP A 413 -4.07 5.25 -14.00
C TRP A 413 -3.39 6.61 -13.81
N ASP A 414 -3.48 7.44 -14.85
CA ASP A 414 -3.11 8.86 -14.77
C ASP A 414 -4.32 9.65 -14.30
N VAL A 415 -4.20 10.25 -13.12
CA VAL A 415 -5.27 11.00 -12.48
C VAL A 415 -4.76 12.41 -12.32
N ASP A 416 -5.05 13.27 -13.28
CA ASP A 416 -4.68 14.68 -13.29
C ASP A 416 -3.17 14.93 -13.09
N GLY A 417 -2.34 14.12 -13.74
CA GLY A 417 -0.89 14.24 -13.70
C GLY A 417 -0.32 15.05 -14.87
N VAL A 418 0.76 15.79 -14.61
CA VAL A 418 1.70 16.22 -15.67
C VAL A 418 3.12 15.95 -15.20
N ASP A 419 3.86 15.20 -16.00
CA ASP A 419 5.29 14.99 -15.74
C ASP A 419 6.05 16.31 -15.75
N SER A 420 7.01 16.43 -14.85
CA SER A 420 7.89 17.60 -14.70
C SER A 420 8.70 17.93 -15.96
N ARG A 421 8.94 16.96 -16.86
CA ARG A 421 9.56 17.18 -18.18
C ARG A 421 8.54 17.46 -19.29
N GLY A 422 7.28 17.57 -18.92
CA GLY A 422 6.17 17.90 -19.79
C GLY A 422 5.46 16.68 -20.38
N ARG A 423 4.32 16.99 -20.99
CA ARG A 423 3.34 16.00 -21.44
C ARG A 423 3.83 15.07 -22.54
N GLN A 424 4.66 15.55 -23.46
CA GLN A 424 5.20 14.72 -24.53
C GLN A 424 6.08 13.59 -23.98
N HIS A 425 6.90 13.89 -22.97
CA HIS A 425 7.72 12.88 -22.29
C HIS A 425 6.85 11.83 -21.58
N MET A 426 5.82 12.27 -20.85
CA MET A 426 4.84 11.40 -20.21
C MET A 426 4.14 10.45 -21.21
N VAL A 427 3.60 11.00 -22.29
CA VAL A 427 2.92 10.23 -23.34
C VAL A 427 3.87 9.21 -23.99
N ALA A 428 5.12 9.58 -24.26
CA ALA A 428 6.12 8.67 -24.81
C ALA A 428 6.42 7.51 -23.85
N ALA A 429 6.57 7.78 -22.56
CA ALA A 429 6.78 6.76 -21.53
C ALA A 429 5.59 5.80 -21.44
N PHE A 430 4.36 6.31 -21.44
CA PHE A 430 3.14 5.51 -21.39
C PHE A 430 2.97 4.64 -22.64
N ARG A 431 3.24 5.19 -23.84
CA ARG A 431 3.24 4.40 -25.09
C ARG A 431 4.29 3.30 -25.07
N GLY A 432 5.50 3.61 -24.60
CA GLY A 432 6.57 2.62 -24.41
C GLY A 432 6.16 1.50 -23.46
N TRP A 433 5.52 1.84 -22.34
CA TRP A 433 4.97 0.85 -21.42
C TRP A 433 3.84 0.03 -22.07
N LEU A 434 2.90 0.64 -22.77
CA LEU A 434 1.80 -0.08 -23.45
C LEU A 434 2.30 -1.06 -24.53
N ALA A 435 3.43 -0.76 -25.18
CA ALA A 435 4.05 -1.59 -26.21
C ALA A 435 5.08 -2.61 -25.66
N GLY A 436 5.44 -2.50 -24.37
CA GLY A 436 6.45 -3.35 -23.75
C GLY A 436 5.99 -4.79 -23.46
N PRO A 437 6.81 -5.58 -22.72
CA PRO A 437 6.50 -6.97 -22.39
C PRO A 437 5.14 -7.14 -21.72
N GLY A 438 4.26 -7.98 -22.28
CA GLY A 438 2.89 -8.16 -21.79
C GLY A 438 1.90 -7.07 -22.25
N ALA A 439 2.20 -6.39 -23.37
CA ALA A 439 1.36 -5.40 -24.01
C ALA A 439 -0.12 -5.83 -24.11
N ASP A 440 -0.39 -7.07 -24.53
CA ASP A 440 -1.72 -7.66 -24.67
C ASP A 440 -2.61 -7.55 -23.41
N ARG A 441 -1.99 -7.45 -22.23
CA ARG A 441 -2.66 -7.41 -20.92
C ARG A 441 -2.53 -6.05 -20.23
N ARG A 442 -2.04 -5.01 -20.92
CA ARG A 442 -1.82 -3.66 -20.35
C ARG A 442 -2.92 -2.70 -20.74
N SER A 443 -3.48 -2.00 -19.76
CA SER A 443 -4.49 -0.96 -19.98
C SER A 443 -4.06 0.36 -19.34
N LEU A 444 -4.44 1.47 -19.98
CA LEU A 444 -4.21 2.83 -19.47
C LEU A 444 -5.56 3.55 -19.32
N ARG A 445 -5.72 4.26 -18.20
CA ARG A 445 -6.87 5.13 -17.95
C ARG A 445 -6.33 6.51 -17.59
N ALA A 446 -6.68 7.54 -18.36
CA ALA A 446 -6.24 8.90 -18.13
C ALA A 446 -7.44 9.81 -17.85
N TYR A 447 -7.34 10.63 -16.81
CA TYR A 447 -8.36 11.60 -16.40
C TYR A 447 -7.68 12.94 -16.18
N HIS A 448 -8.12 14.01 -16.83
CA HIS A 448 -7.50 15.34 -16.67
C HIS A 448 -8.54 16.43 -16.48
N SER A 449 -8.21 17.44 -15.70
CA SER A 449 -8.84 18.76 -15.68
C SER A 449 -8.18 19.68 -16.72
N GLN A 450 -8.73 20.88 -16.91
CA GLN A 450 -8.08 21.89 -17.75
C GLN A 450 -6.81 22.46 -17.12
N ASP A 451 -6.62 22.31 -15.81
CA ASP A 451 -5.42 22.78 -15.11
C ASP A 451 -4.17 22.02 -15.56
N THR A 452 -4.33 20.73 -15.89
CA THR A 452 -3.22 19.84 -16.27
C THR A 452 -3.18 19.55 -17.77
N TYR A 453 -4.28 19.83 -18.48
CA TYR A 453 -4.42 19.62 -19.91
C TYR A 453 -5.06 20.84 -20.58
N SER A 454 -4.40 21.40 -21.59
CA SER A 454 -5.01 22.44 -22.45
C SER A 454 -4.66 22.30 -23.94
N GLY A 455 -3.97 21.21 -24.31
CA GLY A 455 -3.48 20.99 -25.67
C GLY A 455 -4.56 20.51 -26.64
N PRO A 456 -4.39 20.70 -27.96
CA PRO A 456 -5.35 20.23 -28.96
C PRO A 456 -5.36 18.71 -29.10
N GLU A 457 -4.26 18.02 -28.76
CA GLU A 457 -4.15 16.57 -28.85
C GLU A 457 -3.77 15.93 -27.52
N ASN A 458 -4.41 14.80 -27.22
CA ASN A 458 -4.14 14.06 -25.99
C ASN A 458 -2.94 13.10 -26.09
N GLY A 459 -2.54 12.72 -27.30
CA GLY A 459 -1.38 11.84 -27.54
C GLY A 459 -1.56 10.38 -27.10
N LEU A 460 -2.69 9.97 -26.55
CA LEU A 460 -2.95 8.61 -26.08
C LEU A 460 -4.05 7.91 -26.90
N VAL A 461 -5.07 8.66 -27.31
CA VAL A 461 -6.24 8.25 -28.08
C VAL A 461 -6.32 9.07 -29.37
N PRO A 462 -6.56 8.44 -30.54
CA PRO A 462 -6.80 9.14 -31.81
C PRO A 462 -7.91 10.20 -31.69
N GLN A 463 -7.71 11.40 -32.25
CA GLN A 463 -8.65 12.52 -32.07
C GLN A 463 -10.02 12.28 -32.69
N ASP A 464 -10.08 11.55 -33.80
CA ASP A 464 -11.33 11.12 -34.46
C ASP A 464 -12.19 10.21 -33.57
N ARG A 465 -11.61 9.71 -32.48
CA ARG A 465 -12.26 8.82 -31.52
C ARG A 465 -12.52 9.47 -30.16
N VAL A 466 -12.21 10.75 -30.06
CA VAL A 466 -12.57 11.59 -28.93
C VAL A 466 -13.90 12.26 -29.24
N VAL A 467 -14.86 12.07 -28.35
CA VAL A 467 -16.16 12.75 -28.39
C VAL A 467 -16.15 13.86 -27.36
N ARG A 468 -16.48 15.09 -27.79
CA ARG A 468 -16.75 16.22 -26.89
C ARG A 468 -18.24 16.39 -26.69
N LYS A 469 -18.68 16.56 -25.44
CA LYS A 469 -20.05 16.93 -25.09
C LYS A 469 -20.06 18.14 -24.16
N PRO A 470 -21.01 19.08 -24.33
CA PRO A 470 -21.68 19.35 -25.61
C PRO A 470 -20.63 19.70 -26.69
N SER A 471 -20.96 19.51 -27.97
CA SER A 471 -20.02 19.80 -29.08
C SER A 471 -19.60 21.28 -29.10
N THR A 472 -20.52 22.17 -28.71
CA THR A 472 -20.26 23.58 -28.45
C THR A 472 -20.37 23.83 -26.95
N PRO A 473 -19.27 24.16 -26.25
CA PRO A 473 -19.28 24.41 -24.81
C PRO A 473 -20.27 25.51 -24.42
N VAL A 474 -21.06 25.25 -23.37
CA VAL A 474 -21.98 26.26 -22.79
C VAL A 474 -21.34 26.79 -21.52
N ARG A 475 -21.04 28.10 -21.47
CA ARG A 475 -20.29 28.72 -20.35
C ARG A 475 -18.97 28.01 -20.04
N GLY A 476 -18.30 27.48 -21.08
CA GLY A 476 -17.05 26.73 -20.92
C GLY A 476 -17.21 25.32 -20.32
N VAL A 477 -18.42 24.85 -20.06
CA VAL A 477 -18.70 23.50 -19.57
C VAL A 477 -18.61 22.51 -20.73
N TYR A 478 -17.72 21.55 -20.62
CA TYR A 478 -17.63 20.38 -21.50
C TYR A 478 -16.88 19.24 -20.83
N VAL A 479 -17.06 18.05 -21.38
CA VAL A 479 -16.23 16.87 -21.14
C VAL A 479 -15.82 16.31 -22.50
N GLU A 480 -14.66 15.70 -22.56
CA GLU A 480 -14.17 14.93 -23.69
C GLU A 480 -13.86 13.51 -23.22
N GLU A 481 -14.22 12.52 -24.02
CA GLU A 481 -14.01 11.11 -23.70
C GLU A 481 -13.66 10.36 -24.98
N GLY A 482 -12.71 9.43 -24.89
CA GLY A 482 -12.34 8.59 -26.02
C GLY A 482 -11.58 7.34 -25.60
N SER A 483 -11.50 6.37 -26.51
CA SER A 483 -10.75 5.14 -26.31
C SER A 483 -10.03 4.66 -27.56
N THR A 484 -8.99 3.83 -27.40
CA THR A 484 -8.38 3.06 -28.51
C THR A 484 -9.28 1.91 -28.97
N GLU A 485 -8.94 1.23 -30.07
CA GLU A 485 -9.87 0.35 -30.83
C GLU A 485 -10.05 -0.95 -30.09
N ASP A 486 -8.91 -1.44 -29.60
CA ASP A 486 -8.81 -2.50 -28.64
C ASP A 486 -9.36 -2.14 -27.24
N GLY A 487 -9.81 -0.90 -27.00
CA GLY A 487 -10.28 -0.40 -25.71
C GLY A 487 -9.24 -0.42 -24.58
N ARG A 488 -7.94 -0.56 -24.91
CA ARG A 488 -6.87 -0.65 -23.91
C ARG A 488 -6.54 0.69 -23.28
N VAL A 489 -6.70 1.78 -24.02
CA VAL A 489 -6.49 3.14 -23.51
C VAL A 489 -7.83 3.86 -23.49
N THR A 490 -8.17 4.43 -22.34
CA THR A 490 -9.28 5.38 -22.22
C THR A 490 -8.75 6.71 -21.72
N TRP A 491 -9.37 7.78 -22.18
CA TRP A 491 -9.03 9.14 -21.79
C TRP A 491 -10.31 9.93 -21.57
N VAL A 492 -10.34 10.66 -20.46
CA VAL A 492 -11.41 11.59 -20.09
C VAL A 492 -10.77 12.93 -19.73
N HIS A 493 -11.32 14.00 -20.28
CA HIS A 493 -10.92 15.37 -19.94
C HIS A 493 -12.13 16.19 -19.58
N PHE A 494 -12.04 16.87 -18.45
CA PHE A 494 -13.09 17.69 -17.90
C PHE A 494 -12.68 19.15 -18.00
N SER A 495 -13.58 20.01 -18.45
CA SER A 495 -13.38 21.44 -18.24
C SER A 495 -13.46 21.80 -16.76
N ASN A 496 -12.67 22.78 -16.31
CA ASN A 496 -12.71 23.23 -14.92
C ASN A 496 -14.12 23.69 -14.50
N PRO A 497 -14.89 24.43 -15.32
CA PRO A 497 -16.28 24.74 -15.01
C PRO A 497 -17.16 23.50 -14.77
N THR A 498 -16.89 22.39 -15.47
CA THR A 498 -17.61 21.13 -15.25
C THR A 498 -17.32 20.54 -13.86
N LEU A 499 -16.05 20.56 -13.43
CA LEU A 499 -15.60 19.98 -12.16
C LEU A 499 -15.91 20.85 -10.94
N LEU A 500 -15.86 22.17 -11.08
CA LEU A 500 -16.25 23.10 -10.01
C LEU A 500 -17.77 23.09 -9.80
N GLY A 501 -18.52 22.89 -10.89
CA GLY A 501 -19.98 22.82 -10.88
C GLY A 501 -20.64 24.15 -10.50
N ASP A 502 -21.98 24.13 -10.42
CA ASP A 502 -22.74 25.22 -9.80
C ASP A 502 -23.03 24.79 -8.36
N VAL A 503 -22.36 25.41 -7.38
CA VAL A 503 -22.52 25.09 -5.96
C VAL A 503 -23.86 25.65 -5.47
N LYS A 504 -24.81 24.79 -5.11
CA LYS A 504 -26.02 25.22 -4.39
C LYS A 504 -25.70 25.43 -2.91
N ALA A 505 -26.59 26.14 -2.20
CA ALA A 505 -26.43 26.45 -0.78
C ALA A 505 -25.91 25.24 0.05
N PRO A 506 -25.01 25.47 1.02
CA PRO A 506 -24.44 24.41 1.87
C PRO A 506 -25.55 23.50 2.44
N GLY A 507 -25.43 22.19 2.25
CA GLY A 507 -26.39 21.19 2.73
C GLY A 507 -27.34 20.58 1.70
N HIS A 508 -27.30 21.02 0.43
CA HIS A 508 -28.04 20.35 -0.66
C HIS A 508 -27.38 19.04 -1.13
N GLN A 509 -26.10 18.85 -0.84
CA GLN A 509 -25.36 17.66 -1.23
C GLN A 509 -25.25 16.73 -0.03
N LYS A 510 -25.81 15.52 -0.15
CA LYS A 510 -25.74 14.47 0.88
C LYS A 510 -24.74 13.36 0.51
N THR A 511 -23.91 13.61 -0.50
CA THR A 511 -23.19 12.58 -1.24
C THR A 511 -21.80 13.05 -1.63
N ILE A 512 -20.85 12.12 -1.67
CA ILE A 512 -19.41 12.43 -1.75
C ILE A 512 -18.84 12.05 -3.13
N PRO A 513 -17.90 12.85 -3.69
CA PRO A 513 -17.49 14.19 -3.22
C PRO A 513 -18.55 15.28 -3.38
N GLU A 514 -18.40 16.33 -2.57
CA GLU A 514 -19.21 17.54 -2.62
C GLU A 514 -18.58 18.57 -3.57
N PHE A 515 -19.37 19.20 -4.45
CA PHE A 515 -18.93 20.32 -5.27
C PHE A 515 -18.73 21.58 -4.42
N GLY A 516 -17.70 22.35 -4.74
CA GLY A 516 -17.35 23.59 -4.03
C GLY A 516 -16.40 23.42 -2.85
N THR A 517 -16.03 22.17 -2.48
CA THR A 517 -15.05 21.91 -1.42
C THR A 517 -13.64 21.67 -1.97
N LEU A 518 -13.51 21.32 -3.25
CA LEU A 518 -12.25 21.05 -3.94
C LEU A 518 -12.16 21.92 -5.19
N ASP A 519 -10.94 22.30 -5.59
CA ASP A 519 -10.70 22.87 -6.92
C ASP A 519 -10.81 21.79 -8.01
N ALA A 520 -10.75 22.19 -9.28
CA ALA A 520 -10.88 21.27 -10.40
C ALA A 520 -9.79 20.18 -10.36
N HIS A 521 -8.55 20.58 -10.10
CA HIS A 521 -7.41 19.69 -9.97
C HIS A 521 -7.62 18.58 -8.91
N HIS A 522 -8.12 18.95 -7.75
CA HIS A 522 -8.40 18.02 -6.65
C HIS A 522 -9.73 17.25 -6.81
N MET A 523 -10.66 17.74 -7.63
CA MET A 523 -11.92 17.04 -7.91
C MET A 523 -11.70 15.77 -8.75
N VAL A 524 -10.74 15.77 -9.70
CA VAL A 524 -10.47 14.61 -10.57
C VAL A 524 -10.19 13.33 -9.77
N PRO A 525 -9.21 13.26 -8.83
CA PRO A 525 -9.00 12.06 -8.02
C PRO A 525 -10.18 11.73 -7.09
N ALA A 526 -11.06 12.68 -6.78
CA ALA A 526 -12.24 12.44 -5.95
C ALA A 526 -13.38 11.73 -6.72
N ILE A 527 -13.34 11.69 -8.06
CA ILE A 527 -14.39 11.09 -8.90
C ILE A 527 -13.88 10.00 -9.86
N ALA A 528 -12.59 10.02 -10.23
CA ALA A 528 -12.04 9.20 -11.29
C ALA A 528 -11.69 7.76 -10.88
N PHE A 529 -11.28 7.53 -9.63
CA PHE A 529 -10.87 6.19 -9.16
C PHE A 529 -12.02 5.18 -9.26
N GLY A 530 -13.24 5.62 -8.92
CA GLY A 530 -14.44 4.81 -9.04
C GLY A 530 -14.78 4.47 -10.48
N HIS A 531 -14.49 5.35 -11.44
CA HIS A 531 -14.65 5.06 -12.87
C HIS A 531 -13.60 4.06 -13.35
N ALA A 532 -12.32 4.33 -13.06
CA ALA A 532 -11.20 3.50 -13.48
C ALA A 532 -11.32 2.06 -12.99
N ALA A 533 -11.77 1.87 -11.75
CA ALA A 533 -11.93 0.57 -11.12
C ALA A 533 -13.04 -0.31 -11.71
N ARG A 534 -13.96 0.24 -12.52
CA ARG A 534 -15.06 -0.53 -13.14
C ARG A 534 -14.61 -1.40 -14.30
N PHE A 535 -13.53 -1.01 -14.95
CA PHE A 535 -13.02 -1.75 -16.08
C PHE A 535 -12.37 -3.05 -15.55
N PRO A 536 -12.68 -4.20 -16.17
CA PRO A 536 -12.08 -5.45 -15.77
C PRO A 536 -10.58 -5.43 -16.06
N LEU A 537 -9.81 -6.02 -15.15
CA LEU A 537 -8.40 -6.31 -15.37
C LEU A 537 -8.27 -7.31 -16.52
N ARG A 538 -7.38 -7.00 -17.47
CA ARG A 538 -7.07 -7.86 -18.61
C ARG A 538 -5.97 -8.88 -18.32
#